data_AF-A0A2V6FH00-F1
#
_entry.id   AF-A0A2V6FH00-F1
#
_cell.length_a   1.000
_cell.length_b   1.000
_cell.length_c   1.000
_cell.angle_alpha   90.00
_cell.angle_beta   90.00
_cell.angle_gamma   90.00
#
_symmetry.space_group_name_H-M   'P 1'
#
loop_
_entity.id
_entity.type
_entity.pdbx_description
1 polymer ?
#
loop_
_entity_poly.entity_id
_entity_poly.type
_entity_poly.pdbx_seq_one_letter_code
_entity_poly.pdbx_strand_id
1 'polypeptide(L)'
;ATGRAKPLGIGGMLDGIRGALKSDAKFTWVDEEFLTEQKVQPWSDMPVWTGKDDAVARTNISRALSKGLTFRPLDVTARDTLAWFKLLPQERQSHSKAGLTPEREAEVLNAWKKKKKT
;
A
#
# COMPACT_ATOMS: atom_id res chain seq x y z
N ALA A 1 5.30 -19.67 1.99
CA ALA A 1 3.99 -19.33 2.57
C ALA A 1 3.72 -17.86 2.29
N THR A 2 2.66 -17.54 1.56
CA THR A 2 2.19 -16.17 1.35
C THR A 2 0.96 -15.97 2.23
N GLY A 3 0.96 -15.01 3.15
CA GLY A 3 -0.17 -14.76 4.05
C GLY A 3 0.23 -14.15 5.39
N ARG A 4 -0.73 -13.51 6.06
CA ARG A 4 -0.56 -12.86 7.37
C ARG A 4 -1.13 -13.75 8.47
N ALA A 5 -0.59 -13.67 9.70
CA ALA A 5 -1.14 -14.38 10.86
C ALA A 5 -2.56 -13.92 11.25
N LYS A 6 -2.87 -12.64 11.01
CA LYS A 6 -4.19 -12.04 11.25
C LYS A 6 -4.58 -11.18 10.04
N PRO A 7 -5.88 -11.08 9.70
CA PRO A 7 -6.34 -10.14 8.68
C PRO A 7 -5.92 -8.71 9.04
N LEU A 8 -5.31 -8.02 8.08
CA LEU A 8 -4.98 -6.60 8.18
C LEU A 8 -5.35 -5.97 6.85
N GLY A 9 -6.36 -5.11 6.86
CA GLY A 9 -6.76 -4.35 5.67
C GLY A 9 -5.72 -3.29 5.30
N ILE A 10 -5.84 -2.74 4.09
CA ILE A 10 -4.96 -1.67 3.59
C ILE A 10 -5.00 -0.47 4.55
N GLY A 11 -6.18 -0.08 5.04
CA GLY A 11 -6.33 1.03 5.99
C GLY A 11 -5.50 0.86 7.26
N GLY A 12 -5.70 -0.25 7.98
CA GLY A 12 -4.93 -0.52 9.20
C GLY A 12 -3.42 -0.63 8.96
N MET A 13 -3.01 -1.13 7.80
CA MET A 13 -1.60 -1.16 7.41
C MET A 13 -1.04 0.26 7.19
N LEU A 14 -1.74 1.09 6.42
CA LEU A 14 -1.33 2.48 6.15
C LEU A 14 -1.31 3.33 7.43
N ASP A 15 -2.29 3.16 8.30
CA ASP A 15 -2.33 3.83 9.61
C ASP A 15 -1.16 3.40 10.51
N GLY A 16 -0.86 2.10 10.55
CA GLY A 16 0.29 1.56 11.29
C GLY A 16 1.62 2.13 10.78
N ILE A 17 1.80 2.21 9.46
CA ILE A 17 2.99 2.81 8.83
C ILE A 17 3.07 4.31 9.15
N ARG A 18 1.97 5.06 9.00
CA ARG A 18 1.92 6.49 9.32
C ARG A 18 2.31 6.77 10.76
N GLY A 19 1.78 5.99 11.70
CA GLY A 19 2.11 6.10 13.13
C GLY A 19 3.58 5.75 13.40
N ALA A 20 4.08 4.66 12.82
CA ALA A 20 5.47 4.21 13.00
C ALA A 20 6.50 5.22 12.51
N LEU A 21 6.19 5.96 11.45
CA LEU A 21 7.05 6.96 10.82
C LEU A 21 6.78 8.38 11.31
N LYS A 22 5.77 8.60 12.17
CA LYS A 22 5.28 9.93 12.57
C LYS A 22 5.00 10.84 11.36
N SER A 23 4.45 10.25 10.29
CA SER A 23 4.15 10.95 9.05
C SER A 23 2.83 11.72 9.15
N ASP A 24 2.75 12.84 8.43
CA ASP A 24 1.55 13.66 8.23
C ASP A 24 0.72 13.24 7.01
N ALA A 25 0.99 12.05 6.44
CA ALA A 25 0.29 11.52 5.28
C ALA A 25 -1.24 11.53 5.46
N LYS A 26 -1.93 11.99 4.41
CA LYS A 26 -3.39 12.04 4.32
C LYS A 26 -3.87 11.02 3.29
N PHE A 27 -4.75 10.13 3.71
CA PHE A 27 -5.32 9.12 2.83
C PHE A 27 -6.66 9.59 2.26
N THR A 28 -6.83 9.47 0.96
CA THR A 28 -8.13 9.63 0.29
C THR A 28 -8.60 8.25 -0.14
N TRP A 29 -9.68 7.78 0.48
CA TRP A 29 -10.34 6.54 0.07
C TRP A 29 -11.24 6.81 -1.13
N VAL A 30 -11.11 5.95 -2.14
CA VAL A 30 -11.74 6.06 -3.47
C VAL A 30 -12.24 4.68 -3.88
N ASP A 31 -13.37 4.64 -4.58
CA ASP A 31 -13.99 3.39 -5.03
C ASP A 31 -13.18 2.73 -6.17
N GLU A 32 -13.13 1.41 -6.18
CA GLU A 32 -12.42 0.64 -7.22
C GLU A 32 -12.99 0.87 -8.62
N GLU A 33 -14.32 0.98 -8.75
CA GLU A 33 -14.97 1.30 -10.02
C GLU A 33 -14.49 2.64 -10.57
N PHE A 34 -14.35 3.65 -9.71
CA PHE A 34 -13.81 4.95 -10.10
C PHE A 34 -12.34 4.86 -10.50
N LEU A 35 -11.51 4.14 -9.74
CA LEU A 35 -10.09 3.95 -10.09
C LEU A 35 -9.95 3.27 -11.45
N THR A 36 -10.80 2.29 -11.73
CA THR A 36 -10.88 1.61 -13.02
C THR A 36 -11.31 2.56 -14.15
N GLU A 37 -12.33 3.39 -13.94
CA GLU A 37 -12.74 4.45 -14.89
C GLU A 37 -11.59 5.43 -15.18
N GLN A 38 -10.81 5.75 -14.14
CA GLN A 38 -9.58 6.56 -14.24
C GLN A 38 -8.37 5.76 -14.75
N LYS A 39 -8.56 4.53 -15.23
CA LYS A 39 -7.49 3.67 -15.78
C LYS A 39 -6.31 3.44 -14.82
N VAL A 40 -6.52 3.56 -13.51
CA VAL A 40 -5.50 3.27 -12.49
C VAL A 40 -5.43 1.76 -12.30
N GLN A 41 -4.27 1.17 -12.57
CA GLN A 41 -4.09 -0.28 -12.56
C GLN A 41 -3.68 -0.81 -11.17
N PRO A 42 -4.29 -1.92 -10.70
CA PRO A 42 -3.79 -2.66 -9.55
C PRO A 42 -2.33 -3.06 -9.73
N TRP A 43 -1.58 -3.17 -8.63
CA TRP A 43 -0.15 -3.50 -8.56
C TRP A 43 0.84 -2.52 -9.21
N SER A 44 0.58 -2.03 -10.43
CA SER A 44 1.46 -1.11 -11.16
C SER A 44 1.36 0.31 -10.59
N ASP A 45 0.15 0.87 -10.63
CA ASP A 45 -0.10 2.27 -10.29
C ASP A 45 -0.41 2.45 -8.80
N MET A 46 -0.98 1.42 -8.17
CA MET A 46 -1.19 1.36 -6.73
C MET A 46 -0.56 0.06 -6.20
N PRO A 47 0.66 0.13 -5.66
CA PRO A 47 1.30 -1.01 -5.03
C PRO A 47 0.39 -1.58 -3.94
N VAL A 48 0.51 -2.88 -3.66
CA VAL A 48 -0.22 -3.63 -2.61
C VAL A 48 -1.75 -3.70 -2.76
N TRP A 49 -2.35 -3.01 -3.72
CA TRP A 49 -3.75 -3.16 -4.09
C TRP A 49 -3.89 -4.18 -5.23
N THR A 50 -4.72 -5.19 -5.01
CA THR A 50 -4.92 -6.32 -5.94
C THR A 50 -6.25 -6.28 -6.68
N GLY A 51 -7.06 -5.23 -6.49
CA GLY A 51 -8.43 -5.16 -7.00
C GLY A 51 -9.34 -6.23 -6.37
N LYS A 52 -10.40 -6.61 -7.08
CA LYS A 52 -11.36 -7.67 -6.67
C LYS A 52 -10.75 -9.06 -6.47
N ASP A 53 -9.56 -9.34 -7.01
CA ASP A 53 -8.85 -10.59 -6.77
C ASP A 53 -7.90 -10.45 -5.57
N ASP A 54 -8.31 -10.96 -4.41
CA ASP A 54 -7.51 -10.92 -3.18
C ASP A 54 -7.10 -12.30 -2.67
N ALA A 55 -7.26 -13.35 -3.48
CA ALA A 55 -6.97 -14.72 -3.10
C ALA A 55 -5.51 -14.91 -2.65
N VAL A 56 -4.58 -14.21 -3.31
CA VAL A 56 -3.14 -14.20 -2.96
C VAL A 56 -2.90 -13.64 -1.55
N ALA A 57 -3.71 -12.68 -1.10
CA ALA A 57 -3.59 -12.07 0.23
C ALA A 57 -4.26 -12.89 1.35
N ARG A 58 -5.13 -13.86 1.00
CA ARG A 58 -5.96 -14.63 1.94
C ARG A 58 -5.59 -16.12 2.05
N THR A 59 -4.44 -16.52 1.52
CA THR A 59 -3.99 -17.92 1.56
C THR A 59 -3.84 -18.41 3.01
N ASN A 60 -4.37 -19.60 3.32
CA ASN A 60 -4.28 -20.21 4.65
C ASN A 60 -2.83 -20.65 4.94
N ILE A 61 -2.22 -20.09 5.99
CA ILE A 61 -0.84 -20.37 6.40
C ILE A 61 -0.72 -21.13 7.72
N SER A 62 -1.79 -21.75 8.21
CA SER A 62 -1.81 -22.42 9.52
C SER A 62 -0.70 -23.47 9.68
N ARG A 63 -0.35 -24.19 8.60
CA ARG A 63 0.77 -25.15 8.58
C ARG A 63 2.13 -24.49 8.80
N ALA A 64 2.32 -23.27 8.30
CA ALA A 64 3.58 -22.55 8.51
C ALA A 64 3.65 -21.98 9.93
N LEU A 65 2.54 -21.47 10.45
CA LEU A 65 2.43 -21.00 11.83
C LEU A 65 2.73 -22.12 12.83
N SER A 66 2.19 -23.33 12.60
CA SER A 66 2.45 -24.49 13.47
C SER A 66 3.90 -24.99 13.41
N LYS A 67 4.67 -24.58 12.39
CA LYS A 67 6.11 -24.83 12.27
C LYS A 67 6.97 -23.66 12.80
N GLY A 68 6.36 -22.71 13.51
CA GLY A 68 7.08 -21.62 14.17
C GLY A 68 7.32 -20.39 13.30
N LEU A 69 6.60 -20.23 12.17
CA LEU A 69 6.66 -18.98 11.40
C LEU A 69 6.20 -17.80 12.28
N THR A 70 7.08 -16.83 12.46
CA THR A 70 6.79 -15.56 13.13
C THR A 70 6.88 -14.38 12.17
N PHE A 71 6.30 -13.25 12.53
CA PHE A 71 6.31 -12.03 11.72
C PHE A 71 7.01 -10.91 12.48
N ARG A 72 7.77 -10.11 11.73
CA ARG A 72 8.29 -8.84 12.22
C ARG A 72 7.12 -7.86 12.44
N PRO A 73 7.10 -7.09 13.54
CA PRO A 73 6.10 -6.05 13.75
C PRO A 73 6.08 -5.04 12.60
N LEU A 74 4.88 -4.57 12.24
CA LEU A 74 4.70 -3.64 11.11
C LEU A 74 5.46 -2.33 11.32
N ASP A 75 5.45 -1.80 12.53
CA ASP A 75 6.10 -0.52 12.87
C ASP A 75 7.63 -0.62 12.75
N VAL A 76 8.21 -1.73 13.24
CA VAL A 76 9.64 -2.02 13.12
C VAL A 76 10.00 -2.25 11.65
N THR A 77 9.13 -2.90 10.87
CA THR A 77 9.33 -3.10 9.43
C THR A 77 9.31 -1.77 8.68
N ALA A 78 8.34 -0.90 8.97
CA ALA A 78 8.20 0.39 8.32
C ALA A 78 9.42 1.30 8.55
N ARG A 79 9.86 1.41 9.82
CA ARG A 79 11.03 2.23 10.19
C ARG A 79 12.30 1.76 9.51
N ASP A 80 12.60 0.47 9.59
CA ASP A 80 13.84 -0.07 9.03
C ASP A 80 13.84 -0.06 7.50
N THR A 81 12.71 -0.32 6.85
CA THR A 81 12.60 -0.21 5.39
C THR A 81 12.87 1.22 4.93
N LEU A 82 12.31 2.23 5.61
CA LEU A 82 12.59 3.63 5.27
C LEU A 82 14.05 4.00 5.56
N ALA A 83 14.60 3.54 6.69
CA ALA A 83 16.00 3.79 7.04
C ALA A 83 16.94 3.20 5.98
N TRP A 84 16.72 1.94 5.58
CA TRP A 84 17.45 1.29 4.50
C TRP A 84 17.29 2.04 3.17
N PHE A 85 16.07 2.43 2.80
CA PHE A 85 15.82 3.13 1.53
C PHE A 85 16.59 4.45 1.43
N LYS A 86 16.70 5.20 2.55
CA LYS A 86 17.48 6.44 2.63
C LYS A 86 18.99 6.25 2.48
N LEU A 87 19.51 5.04 2.62
CA LEU A 87 20.92 4.71 2.39
C LEU A 87 21.23 4.41 0.91
N LEU A 88 20.21 4.26 0.05
CA LEU A 88 20.41 3.96 -1.36
C LEU A 88 20.85 5.22 -2.14
N PRO A 89 21.48 5.07 -3.32
CA PRO A 89 21.85 6.20 -4.17
C PRO A 89 20.65 7.10 -4.51
N GLN A 90 20.88 8.41 -4.62
CA GLN A 90 19.83 9.41 -4.86
C GLN A 90 18.97 9.08 -6.09
N GLU A 91 19.57 8.55 -7.16
CA GLU A 91 18.86 8.10 -8.35
C GLU A 91 17.75 7.09 -8.03
N ARG A 92 18.02 6.13 -7.13
CA ARG A 92 17.04 5.13 -6.69
C ARG A 92 15.97 5.72 -5.78
N GLN A 93 16.28 6.80 -5.06
CA GLN A 93 15.31 7.52 -4.23
C GLN A 93 14.38 8.39 -5.08
N SER A 94 14.92 9.03 -6.12
CA SER A 94 14.19 9.95 -6.99
C SER A 94 13.32 9.25 -8.04
N HIS A 95 13.65 8.02 -8.44
CA HIS A 95 12.92 7.26 -9.46
C HIS A 95 12.24 6.02 -8.87
N SER A 96 11.22 6.24 -8.04
CA SER A 96 10.34 5.16 -7.59
C SER A 96 9.64 4.53 -8.80
N LYS A 97 9.94 3.25 -9.05
CA LYS A 97 9.36 2.47 -10.16
C LYS A 97 7.92 2.01 -9.91
N ALA A 98 7.34 2.41 -8.79
CA ALA A 98 6.08 1.91 -8.28
C ALA A 98 5.23 3.09 -7.83
N GLY A 99 3.94 3.06 -8.16
CA GLY A 99 3.02 4.15 -7.86
C GLY A 99 2.76 5.08 -9.04
N LEU A 100 1.72 5.89 -8.91
CA LEU A 100 1.41 6.99 -9.81
C LEU A 100 2.47 8.09 -9.73
N THR A 101 2.67 8.80 -10.85
CA THR A 101 3.38 10.09 -10.79
C THR A 101 2.56 11.11 -9.98
N PRO A 102 3.20 12.10 -9.35
CA PRO A 102 2.49 13.15 -8.62
C PRO A 102 1.43 13.86 -9.46
N GLU A 103 1.69 14.08 -10.74
CA GLU A 103 0.77 14.74 -11.67
C GLU A 103 -0.47 13.87 -11.92
N ARG A 104 -0.26 12.57 -12.13
CA ARG A 104 -1.36 11.63 -12.37
C ARG A 104 -2.21 11.43 -11.12
N GLU A 105 -1.58 11.34 -9.95
CA GLU A 105 -2.31 11.28 -8.67
C GLU A 105 -3.18 12.54 -8.47
N ALA A 106 -2.62 13.74 -8.71
CA ALA A 106 -3.36 14.99 -8.57
C ALA A 106 -4.56 15.07 -9.51
N GLU A 107 -4.42 14.63 -10.77
CA GLU A 107 -5.51 14.57 -11.74
C GLU A 107 -6.67 13.67 -11.24
N VAL A 108 -6.35 12.45 -10.81
CA VAL A 108 -7.31 11.46 -10.31
C VAL A 108 -8.02 11.98 -9.07
N LEU A 109 -7.28 12.58 -8.12
CA LEU A 109 -7.87 13.16 -6.90
C LEU A 109 -8.79 14.35 -7.20
N ASN A 110 -8.45 15.18 -8.19
CA ASN A 110 -9.31 16.30 -8.61
C ASN A 110 -10.59 15.81 -9.27
N ALA A 111 -10.52 14.78 -10.12
CA ALA A 111 -11.70 14.13 -10.69
C ALA A 111 -12.60 13.54 -9.58
N TRP A 112 -12.02 12.91 -8.55
CA TRP A 112 -12.76 12.36 -7.43
C TRP A 112 -13.50 13.44 -6.62
N LYS A 113 -12.81 14.55 -6.33
CA LYS A 113 -13.42 15.71 -5.64
C LYS A 113 -14.58 16.32 -6.41
N LYS A 114 -14.52 16.32 -7.75
CA LYS A 114 -15.65 16.77 -8.60
C LYS A 114 -16.82 15.79 -8.52
N LYS A 115 -16.56 14.47 -8.63
CA LYS A 115 -17.59 13.42 -8.53
C LYS A 115 -18.32 13.47 -7.18
N LYS A 116 -17.62 13.74 -6.07
CA LYS A 116 -18.21 13.87 -4.72
C LYS A 116 -19.09 15.10 -4.50
N LYS A 117 -18.99 16.13 -5.34
CA LYS A 117 -19.78 17.37 -5.23
C LYS A 117 -21.09 17.30 -6.00
N THR A 118 -21.23 16.31 -6.87
CA THR A 118 -22.43 16.03 -7.66
C THR A 118 -23.28 15.02 -6.91
#